data_AF-X1B0D3-F1
#
_entry.id   AF-X1B0D3-F1
#
_cell.length_a   1.000
_cell.length_b   1.000
_cell.length_c   1.000
_cell.angle_alpha   90.00
_cell.angle_beta   90.00
_cell.angle_gamma   90.00
#
_symmetry.space_group_name_H-M   'P 1'
#
loop_
_entity.id
_entity.type
_entity.pdbx_description
1 polymer ?
#
loop_
_entity_poly.entity_id
_entity_poly.type
_entity_poly.pdbx_seq_one_letter_code
_entity_poly.pdbx_strand_id
1 'polypeptide(L)'
;ALDAKDGKTLWSYTAGGKVDSPPTIHRGRVLFGSADGWTYCLRAADGVLAWRFRAAPIDQRLMAFEQLESVWPVHGSVLVQDGTVYCVAGRSMFLDGGMRLLRLDPETGQLFVLSIFGFR
;
A
#
# COMPACT_ATOMS: atom_id res chain seq x y z
N ALA A 1 -12.18 10.05 4.37
CA ALA A 1 -12.80 9.84 5.68
C ALA A 1 -14.23 10.36 5.71
N LEU A 2 -15.07 9.75 6.54
CA LEU A 2 -16.42 10.20 6.85
C LEU A 2 -16.50 10.59 8.33
N ASP A 3 -17.35 11.55 8.68
CA ASP A 3 -17.70 11.84 10.07
C ASP A 3 -18.51 10.68 10.64
N ALA A 4 -18.15 10.23 11.84
CA ALA A 4 -18.76 9.04 12.45
C ALA A 4 -20.21 9.27 12.92
N LYS A 5 -20.63 10.52 13.12
CA LYS A 5 -21.97 10.87 13.62
C LYS A 5 -23.00 10.93 12.50
N ASP A 6 -22.64 11.55 11.38
CA ASP A 6 -23.58 11.84 10.28
C ASP A 6 -23.15 11.32 8.91
N GLY A 7 -21.98 10.69 8.80
CA GLY A 7 -21.49 10.11 7.56
C GLY A 7 -21.03 11.14 6.52
N LYS A 8 -20.96 12.44 6.86
CA LYS A 8 -20.48 13.46 5.91
C LYS A 8 -19.03 13.22 5.54
N THR A 9 -18.70 13.47 4.27
CA THR A 9 -17.32 13.37 3.81
C THR A 9 -16.47 14.47 4.43
N LEU A 10 -15.42 14.07 5.15
CA LEU A 10 -14.41 14.98 5.72
C LEU A 10 -13.29 15.24 4.70
N TRP A 11 -12.84 14.20 4.02
CA TRP A 11 -11.84 14.27 2.96
C TRP A 11 -11.90 13.02 2.08
N SER A 12 -11.36 13.11 0.87
CA SER A 12 -11.17 11.99 -0.04
C SER A 12 -9.76 12.02 -0.63
N TYR A 13 -9.26 10.86 -1.06
CA TYR A 13 -7.97 10.73 -1.72
C TYR A 13 -8.10 9.73 -2.87
N THR A 14 -7.54 10.07 -4.03
CA THR A 14 -7.54 9.22 -5.22
C THR A 14 -6.15 8.59 -5.38
N ALA A 15 -6.06 7.28 -5.19
CA ALA A 15 -4.85 6.50 -5.46
C ALA A 15 -4.71 6.19 -6.95
N GLY A 16 -3.51 5.76 -7.38
CA GLY A 16 -3.23 5.44 -8.78
C GLY A 16 -3.77 4.09 -9.26
N GLY A 17 -4.31 3.28 -8.36
CA GLY A 17 -4.93 1.99 -8.64
C GLY A 17 -5.90 1.58 -7.54
N LYS A 18 -6.54 0.43 -7.74
CA LYS A 18 -7.53 -0.11 -6.81
C LYS A 18 -6.97 -0.26 -5.40
N VAL A 19 -7.79 0.02 -4.38
CA VAL A 19 -7.48 -0.21 -2.97
C VAL A 19 -8.42 -1.31 -2.49
N ASP A 20 -7.90 -2.52 -2.33
CA ASP A 20 -8.69 -3.73 -2.06
C ASP A 20 -8.76 -4.12 -0.59
N SER A 21 -7.91 -3.53 0.26
CA SER A 21 -7.86 -3.79 1.69
C SER A 21 -8.21 -2.55 2.51
N PRO A 22 -8.79 -2.72 3.71
CA PRO A 22 -9.04 -1.61 4.62
C PRO A 22 -7.72 -0.89 4.97
N PRO A 23 -7.74 0.46 5.10
CA PRO A 23 -6.59 1.19 5.57
C PRO A 23 -6.31 0.92 7.05
N THR A 24 -5.04 0.97 7.43
CA THR A 24 -4.57 0.87 8.81
C THR A 24 -4.33 2.25 9.38
N ILE A 25 -4.90 2.51 10.57
CA ILE A 25 -4.73 3.77 11.29
C ILE A 25 -3.63 3.60 12.34
N HIS A 26 -2.61 4.45 12.28
CA HIS A 26 -1.52 4.45 13.27
C HIS A 26 -1.02 5.88 13.50
N ARG A 27 -1.06 6.36 14.75
CA ARG A 27 -0.50 7.67 15.14
C ARG A 27 -0.89 8.85 14.22
N GLY A 28 -2.17 8.95 13.86
CA GLY A 28 -2.67 10.01 12.98
C GLY A 28 -2.30 9.83 11.50
N ARG A 29 -1.84 8.64 11.11
CA ARG A 29 -1.61 8.21 9.73
C ARG A 29 -2.67 7.23 9.27
N VAL A 30 -2.93 7.24 7.97
CA VAL A 30 -3.77 6.28 7.24
C VAL A 30 -2.86 5.57 6.25
N LEU A 31 -2.59 4.28 6.47
CA LEU A 31 -1.71 3.48 5.63
C LEU A 31 -2.49 2.45 4.82
N PHE A 32 -2.21 2.32 3.52
CA PHE A 32 -2.87 1.32 2.67
C PHE A 32 -2.03 0.96 1.46
N GLY A 33 -2.28 -0.23 0.92
CA GLY A 33 -1.71 -0.70 -0.33
C GLY A 33 -2.62 -0.37 -1.52
N SER A 34 -2.04 -0.28 -2.71
CA SER A 34 -2.80 -0.14 -3.95
C SER A 34 -2.30 -1.09 -5.04
N ALA A 35 -3.21 -1.45 -5.93
CA ALA A 35 -2.94 -2.26 -7.10
C ALA A 35 -1.98 -1.59 -8.10
N ASP A 36 -1.70 -0.29 -7.95
CA ASP A 36 -0.66 0.41 -8.71
C ASP A 36 0.78 0.09 -8.26
N GLY A 37 0.95 -0.77 -7.25
CA GLY A 37 2.24 -1.21 -6.73
C GLY A 37 2.86 -0.27 -5.71
N TRP A 38 2.07 0.65 -5.15
CA TRP A 38 2.50 1.57 -4.09
C TRP A 38 1.86 1.25 -2.74
N THR A 39 2.60 1.57 -1.68
CA THR A 39 2.06 1.73 -0.32
C THR A 39 1.96 3.22 -0.04
N TYR A 40 0.78 3.66 0.42
CA TYR A 40 0.46 5.05 0.69
C TYR A 40 0.36 5.31 2.19
N CYS A 41 0.72 6.52 2.59
CA CYS A 41 0.48 7.05 3.92
C CYS A 41 -0.09 8.47 3.82
N LEU A 42 -1.29 8.66 4.35
CA LEU A 42 -1.96 9.95 4.42
C LEU A 42 -2.00 10.44 5.86
N ARG A 43 -2.05 11.75 6.05
CA ARG A 43 -2.46 12.35 7.32
C ARG A 43 -3.95 12.07 7.56
N ALA A 44 -4.29 11.50 8.71
CA ALA A 44 -5.68 11.18 9.04
C ALA A 44 -6.57 12.42 9.21
N ALA A 45 -5.97 13.56 9.58
CA ALA A 45 -6.68 14.81 9.82
C ALA A 45 -7.31 15.40 8.54
N ASP A 46 -6.65 15.28 7.39
CA ASP A 46 -7.04 15.98 6.17
C ASP A 46 -6.86 15.18 4.88
N GLY A 47 -6.39 13.94 4.95
CA GLY A 47 -6.18 13.08 3.78
C GLY A 47 -4.98 13.48 2.91
N VAL A 48 -4.16 14.44 3.35
CA VAL A 48 -2.98 14.88 2.60
C VAL A 48 -1.93 13.77 2.60
N LEU A 49 -1.35 13.51 1.41
CA LEU A 49 -0.27 12.54 1.24
C LEU A 49 0.95 12.95 2.08
N ALA A 50 1.30 12.11 3.06
CA ALA A 50 2.52 12.28 3.85
C ALA A 50 3.72 11.65 3.13
N TRP A 51 3.57 10.40 2.69
CA TRP A 51 4.55 9.70 1.88
C TRP A 51 3.91 8.57 1.07
N ARG A 52 4.64 8.09 0.06
CA ARG A 52 4.34 6.82 -0.63
C ARG A 52 5.63 6.07 -0.93
N PHE A 53 5.58 4.75 -0.86
CA PHE A 53 6.70 3.86 -1.15
C PHE A 53 6.38 2.96 -2.33
N ARG A 54 7.30 2.87 -3.30
CA ARG A 54 7.14 1.98 -4.45
C ARG A 54 7.49 0.55 -4.04
N ALA A 55 6.47 -0.23 -3.70
CA ALA A 55 6.64 -1.62 -3.30
C ALA A 55 6.88 -2.55 -4.49
N ALA A 56 6.50 -2.13 -5.72
CA ALA A 56 6.90 -2.78 -6.96
C ALA A 56 8.37 -2.48 -7.34
N PRO A 57 9.13 -3.43 -7.93
CA PRO A 57 10.53 -3.20 -8.31
C PRO A 57 10.67 -2.25 -9.51
N ILE A 58 9.70 -2.27 -10.43
CA ILE A 58 9.66 -1.45 -11.64
C ILE A 58 8.22 -1.01 -11.95
N ASP A 59 8.05 -0.05 -12.86
CA ASP A 59 6.73 0.29 -13.43
C ASP A 59 6.40 -0.67 -14.56
N GLN A 60 5.93 -1.85 -14.20
CA GLN A 60 5.37 -2.75 -15.17
C GLN A 60 3.91 -2.97 -14.82
N ARG A 61 3.06 -2.87 -15.83
CA ARG A 61 1.62 -3.01 -15.67
C ARG A 61 1.07 -4.05 -16.62
N LEU A 62 0.04 -4.74 -16.17
CA LEU A 62 -0.72 -5.70 -16.95
C LEU A 62 -2.21 -5.42 -16.80
N MET A 63 -3.00 -5.89 -17.76
CA MET A 63 -4.45 -5.88 -17.65
C MET A 63 -4.89 -7.01 -16.73
N ALA A 64 -5.51 -6.66 -15.60
CA ALA A 64 -6.15 -7.59 -14.66
C ALA A 64 -7.54 -7.05 -14.32
N PHE A 65 -8.57 -7.90 -14.43
CA PHE A 65 -9.97 -7.51 -14.15
C PHE A 65 -10.38 -6.21 -14.85
N GLU A 66 -10.02 -6.06 -16.13
CA GLU A 66 -10.29 -4.88 -16.96
C GLU A 66 -9.65 -3.57 -16.46
N GLN A 67 -8.68 -3.66 -15.55
CA GLN A 67 -7.92 -2.54 -15.02
C GLN A 67 -6.43 -2.69 -15.30
N LEU A 68 -5.75 -1.56 -15.49
CA LEU A 68 -4.30 -1.53 -15.64
C LEU A 68 -3.65 -1.47 -14.26
N GLU A 69 -3.14 -2.60 -13.80
CA GLU A 69 -2.57 -2.77 -12.46
C GLU A 69 -1.07 -3.05 -12.56
N SER A 70 -0.31 -2.78 -11.48
CA SER A 70 1.08 -3.22 -11.38
C SER A 70 1.17 -4.74 -11.53
N VAL A 71 2.28 -5.23 -12.09
CA VAL A 71 2.62 -6.66 -12.02
C VAL A 71 2.83 -7.09 -10.56
N TRP A 72 3.27 -6.16 -9.68
CA TRP A 72 3.42 -6.35 -8.23
C TRP A 72 2.46 -5.44 -7.44
N PRO A 73 1.16 -5.73 -7.45
CA PRO A 73 0.19 -4.94 -6.69
C PRO A 73 0.39 -5.13 -5.18
N VAL A 74 -0.06 -4.16 -4.39
CA VAL A 74 -0.14 -4.25 -2.93
C VAL A 74 -1.61 -4.42 -2.52
N HIS A 75 -2.18 -5.59 -2.75
CA HIS A 75 -3.59 -5.85 -2.39
C HIS A 75 -3.79 -6.11 -0.89
N GLY A 76 -2.80 -6.75 -0.25
CA GLY A 76 -2.88 -7.15 1.15
C GLY A 76 -2.92 -5.96 2.12
N SER A 77 -3.52 -6.18 3.29
CA SER A 77 -3.56 -5.18 4.35
C SER A 77 -2.15 -4.76 4.75
N VAL A 78 -1.95 -3.45 4.91
CA VAL A 78 -0.73 -2.89 5.47
C VAL A 78 -0.79 -3.00 6.98
N LEU A 79 0.05 -3.83 7.60
CA LEU A 79 0.05 -4.06 9.05
C LEU A 79 1.04 -3.12 9.73
N VAL A 80 0.69 -2.59 10.90
CA VAL A 80 1.66 -1.92 11.79
C VAL A 80 1.83 -2.74 13.05
N GLN A 81 3.06 -3.16 13.32
CA GLN A 81 3.42 -3.92 14.52
C GLN A 81 4.78 -3.45 15.03
N ASP A 82 4.88 -3.18 16.34
CA ASP A 82 6.10 -2.74 17.02
C ASP A 82 6.79 -1.54 16.32
N GLY A 83 5.98 -0.58 15.88
CA GLY A 83 6.46 0.62 15.19
C GLY A 83 6.99 0.37 13.78
N THR A 84 6.74 -0.79 13.19
CA THR A 84 7.14 -1.15 11.83
C THR A 84 5.91 -1.39 10.97
N VAL A 85 5.92 -0.83 9.75
CA VAL A 85 4.93 -1.10 8.71
C VAL A 85 5.34 -2.34 7.95
N TYR A 86 4.43 -3.30 7.77
CA TYR A 86 4.60 -4.49 6.95
C TYR A 86 3.64 -4.41 5.76
N CYS A 87 4.16 -4.57 4.55
CA CYS A 87 3.35 -4.73 3.34
C CYS A 87 3.97 -5.76 2.40
N VAL A 88 3.13 -6.36 1.56
CA VAL A 88 3.55 -7.36 0.58
C VAL A 88 3.13 -6.90 -0.81
N ALA A 89 4.07 -6.90 -1.75
CA ALA A 89 3.81 -6.66 -3.16
C ALA A 89 4.06 -7.92 -4.00
N GLY A 90 3.17 -8.20 -4.95
CA GLY A 90 3.22 -9.40 -5.80
C GLY A 90 1.91 -10.16 -5.82
N ARG A 91 1.66 -10.88 -6.91
CA ARG A 91 0.49 -11.75 -7.10
C ARG A 91 0.82 -13.21 -6.91
N SER A 92 2.01 -13.63 -7.31
CA SER A 92 2.39 -15.04 -7.35
C SER A 92 3.84 -15.21 -6.91
N MET A 93 4.17 -16.43 -6.48
CA MET A 93 5.57 -16.80 -6.29
C MET A 93 6.26 -17.19 -7.62
N PHE A 94 5.48 -17.39 -8.69
CA PHE A 94 5.95 -18.06 -9.91
C PHE A 94 5.91 -17.19 -11.17
N LEU A 95 5.03 -16.19 -11.25
CA LEU A 95 4.75 -15.48 -12.52
C LEU A 95 5.44 -14.12 -12.63
N ASP A 96 5.73 -13.51 -11.49
CA ASP A 96 6.15 -12.13 -11.34
C ASP A 96 7.43 -12.02 -10.51
N GLY A 97 8.29 -13.04 -10.51
CA GLY A 97 9.57 -12.97 -9.77
C GLY A 97 9.41 -12.93 -8.24
N GLY A 98 8.24 -13.32 -7.73
CA GLY A 98 8.01 -13.58 -6.32
C GLY A 98 7.27 -12.49 -5.54
N MET A 99 6.95 -12.82 -4.29
CA MET A 99 6.37 -11.87 -3.34
C MET A 99 7.47 -11.06 -2.66
N ARG A 100 7.26 -9.77 -2.52
CA ARG A 100 8.17 -8.83 -1.86
C ARG A 100 7.54 -8.41 -0.55
N LEU A 101 8.07 -8.89 0.57
CA LEU A 101 7.71 -8.42 1.91
C LEU A 101 8.61 -7.24 2.28
N LEU A 102 8.00 -6.12 2.63
CA LEU A 102 8.69 -4.90 2.99
C LEU A 102 8.40 -4.54 4.44
N ARG A 103 9.43 -4.00 5.10
CA ARG A 103 9.35 -3.38 6.42
C ARG A 103 9.71 -1.91 6.28
N LEU A 104 8.78 -1.01 6.57
CA LEU A 104 8.95 0.43 6.43
C LEU A 104 8.80 1.15 7.77
N ASP A 105 9.42 2.32 7.87
CA ASP A 105 9.15 3.29 8.92
C ASP A 105 7.76 3.94 8.71
N PRO A 106 6.88 3.98 9.74
CA PRO A 106 5.53 4.51 9.60
C PRO A 106 5.47 6.03 9.37
N GLU A 107 6.46 6.79 9.83
CA GLU A 107 6.45 8.25 9.75
C GLU A 107 7.06 8.76 8.44
N THR A 108 8.11 8.09 7.97
CA THR A 108 8.92 8.54 6.82
C THR A 108 8.70 7.68 5.57
N GLY A 109 8.20 6.45 5.72
CA GLY A 109 8.14 5.48 4.63
C GLY A 109 9.49 4.89 4.24
N GLN A 110 10.55 5.15 5.03
CA GLN A 110 11.89 4.62 4.76
C GLN A 110 11.89 3.09 4.86
N LEU A 111 12.52 2.43 3.90
CA LEU A 111 12.69 0.98 3.92
C LEU A 111 13.70 0.56 5.00
N PHE A 112 13.27 -0.31 5.91
CA PHE A 112 14.15 -1.01 6.83
C PHE A 112 14.67 -2.30 6.21
N VAL A 113 13.78 -3.14 5.67
CA VAL A 113 14.11 -4.47 5.15
C VAL A 113 13.21 -4.80 3.96
N LEU A 114 13.80 -5.44 2.95
CA LEU A 114 13.10 -6.10 1.84
C LEU A 114 13.47 -7.58 1.83
N SER A 115 12.46 -8.44 1.91
CA SER A 115 12.59 -9.89 1.72
C SER A 115 11.85 -10.29 0.44
N ILE A 116 12.51 -11.05 -0.43
CA ILE A 116 11.92 -11.55 -1.68
C ILE A 116 11.72 -13.06 -1.55
N PHE A 117 10.50 -13.51 -1.79
CA PHE A 117 10.10 -14.90 -1.76
C PHE A 117 9.75 -15.35 -3.18
N GLY A 118 10.69 -16.03 -3.85
CA GLY A 118 10.55 -16.54 -5.21
C GLY A 118 11.74 -17.43 -5.57
N PHE A 119 11.61 -18.20 -6.65
CA PHE A 119 12.73 -18.98 -7.19
C PHE A 119 13.68 -18.05 -7.95
N ARG A 120 15.00 -18.26 -7.77
CA ARG A 120 16.05 -17.55 -8.54
C ARG A 120 16.05 -18.00 -9.99
#